data_AF-A0A520CQT3-F1
#
_entry.id   AF-A0A520CQT3-F1
#
_cell.length_a   1.000
_cell.length_b   1.000
_cell.length_c   1.000
_cell.angle_alpha   90.00
_cell.angle_beta   90.00
_cell.angle_gamma   90.00
#
_symmetry.space_group_name_H-M   'P 1'
#
loop_
_entity.id
_entity.type
_entity.pdbx_description
1 polymer ?
#
loop_
_entity_poly.entity_id
_entity_poly.type
_entity_poly.pdbx_seq_one_letter_code
_entity_poly.pdbx_strand_id
1 'polypeptide(L)'
;MPRLTRRVLLGAAGLSSIAARWAHAADGDWPTRPIRLIVPFSAGGTVDVTARLAAVQLGRALGSPVVVDNLPGAGGVIASGRVA
;
A
#
# COMPACT_ATOMS: atom_id res chain seq x y z
N MET A 1 -27.31 37.47 28.28
CA MET A 1 -26.02 36.81 27.98
C MET A 1 -26.08 35.37 28.51
N PRO A 2 -26.09 34.34 27.65
CA PRO A 2 -26.19 32.96 28.13
C PRO A 2 -24.93 32.63 28.95
N ARG A 3 -25.11 32.22 30.21
CA ARG A 3 -24.01 31.79 31.07
C ARG A 3 -23.55 30.42 30.59
N LEU A 4 -22.35 30.34 30.02
CA LEU A 4 -21.71 29.07 29.66
C LEU A 4 -21.52 28.23 30.93
N THR A 5 -22.31 27.16 31.06
CA THR A 5 -22.27 26.28 32.23
C THR A 5 -21.18 25.23 32.06
N ARG A 6 -20.57 24.79 33.16
CA ARG A 6 -19.53 23.75 33.19
C ARG A 6 -19.92 22.48 32.43
N ARG A 7 -21.22 22.15 32.40
CA ARG A 7 -21.78 21.02 31.64
C ARG A 7 -21.64 21.17 30.13
N VAL A 8 -21.78 22.39 29.60
CA VAL A 8 -21.60 22.69 28.17
C VAL A 8 -20.13 22.53 27.77
N LEU A 9 -19.20 22.96 28.62
CA LEU A 9 -17.76 22.80 28.40
C LEU A 9 -17.34 21.32 28.42
N LEU A 10 -17.89 20.52 29.35
CA LEU A 10 -17.62 19.09 29.43
C LEU A 10 -18.23 18.31 28.25
N GLY A 11 -19.42 18.70 27.79
CA GLY A 11 -20.05 18.11 26.59
C GLY A 11 -19.25 18.38 25.32
N ALA A 12 -18.76 19.62 25.13
CA ALA A 12 -17.94 20.00 23.99
C ALA A 12 -16.61 19.21 23.91
N ALA A 13 -15.95 18.98 25.06
CA ALA A 13 -14.73 18.18 25.14
C ALA A 13 -14.96 16.69 24.81
N GLY A 14 -16.14 16.15 25.16
CA GLY A 14 -16.54 14.79 24.79
C GLY A 14 -16.78 14.65 23.28
N LEU A 15 -17.45 15.62 22.65
CA LEU A 15 -17.73 15.62 21.21
C LEU A 15 -16.45 15.78 20.36
N SER A 16 -15.46 16.56 20.80
CA SER A 16 -14.20 16.73 20.08
C SER A 16 -13.33 15.47 20.04
N SER A 17 -13.39 14.62 21.06
CA SER A 17 -12.60 13.38 21.11
C SER A 17 -13.16 12.26 20.23
N ILE A 18 -14.48 12.27 19.97
CA ILE A 18 -15.11 11.31 19.04
C ILE A 18 -14.80 11.70 17.59
N ALA A 19 -14.83 12.99 17.24
CA ALA A 19 -14.50 13.47 15.89
C ALA A 19 -13.05 13.17 15.47
N ALA A 20 -12.09 13.22 16.40
CA ALA A 20 -10.68 12.93 16.13
C ALA A 20 -10.41 11.44 15.77
N ARG A 21 -11.29 10.51 16.18
CA ARG A 21 -11.11 9.08 15.87
C ARG A 21 -11.41 8.73 14.42
N TRP A 22 -12.26 9.51 13.75
CA TRP A 22 -12.63 9.29 12.35
C TRP A 22 -11.61 9.85 11.35
N ALA A 23 -10.64 10.63 11.82
CA ALA A 23 -9.56 11.19 11.00
C ALA A 23 -8.32 10.28 10.92
N HIS A 24 -8.49 8.97 10.99
CA HIS A 24 -7.44 8.05 10.51
C HIS A 24 -7.52 8.04 8.98
N ALA A 25 -7.01 9.11 8.37
CA ALA A 25 -6.56 9.06 6.99
C ALA A 25 -5.59 7.86 6.89
N ALA A 26 -5.72 7.10 5.81
CA ALA A 26 -4.96 5.89 5.56
C ALA A 26 -3.47 6.19 5.24
N ASP A 27 -2.76 6.81 6.16
CA ASP A 27 -1.33 7.14 6.06
C ASP A 27 -0.47 6.01 6.65
N GLY A 28 -0.86 4.76 6.41
CA GLY A 28 0.08 3.66 6.59
C GLY A 28 1.01 3.69 5.40
N ASP A 29 2.27 4.09 5.60
CA ASP A 29 3.30 4.11 4.55
C ASP A 29 3.20 2.84 3.71
N TRP A 30 2.79 2.98 2.45
CA TRP A 30 2.80 1.87 1.51
C TRP A 30 4.26 1.44 1.33
N PRO A 31 4.59 0.14 1.39
CA PRO A 31 3.70 -1.02 1.27
C PRO A 31 3.41 -1.72 2.61
N THR A 32 2.14 -2.06 2.87
CA THR A 32 1.72 -2.79 4.08
C THR A 32 1.89 -4.32 4.00
N ARG A 33 2.34 -4.83 2.85
CA ARG A 33 2.57 -6.26 2.58
C ARG A 33 3.62 -6.43 1.48
N PRO A 34 4.24 -7.62 1.33
CA PRO A 34 5.15 -7.90 0.23
C PRO A 34 4.53 -7.59 -1.13
N ILE A 35 5.31 -6.98 -2.02
CA ILE A 35 4.91 -6.67 -3.39
C ILE A 35 5.22 -7.88 -4.28
N ARG A 36 4.32 -8.19 -5.21
CA ARG A 36 4.55 -9.19 -6.24
C ARG A 36 4.78 -8.51 -7.58
N LEU A 37 5.98 -8.66 -8.11
CA LEU A 37 6.39 -8.15 -9.41
C LEU A 37 6.13 -9.23 -10.47
N ILE A 38 5.06 -9.07 -11.25
CA ILE A 38 4.70 -10.03 -12.30
C ILE A 38 5.54 -9.77 -13.55
N VAL A 39 6.18 -10.82 -14.06
CA VAL A 39 7.01 -10.79 -15.28
C VAL A 39 6.32 -11.61 -16.38
N PRO A 40 5.97 -11.02 -17.54
CA PRO A 40 5.22 -11.69 -18.60
C PRO A 40 6.05 -12.65 -19.47
N PHE A 41 7.19 -13.13 -18.96
CA PHE A 41 8.15 -13.96 -19.66
C PHE A 41 8.65 -15.10 -18.76
N SER A 42 9.14 -16.16 -19.39
CA SER A 42 9.74 -17.30 -18.70
C SER A 42 10.91 -16.89 -17.82
N ALA A 43 11.09 -17.61 -16.71
CA ALA A 43 12.20 -17.40 -15.79
C ALA A 43 13.56 -17.62 -16.48
N GLY A 44 14.59 -16.92 -16.03
CA GLY A 44 15.98 -17.03 -16.52
C GLY A 44 16.31 -16.21 -17.77
N GLY A 45 15.31 -15.61 -18.45
CA GLY A 45 15.57 -14.68 -19.56
C GLY A 45 16.03 -13.30 -19.09
N THR A 46 16.47 -12.44 -20.03
CA THR A 46 16.94 -11.08 -19.73
C THR A 46 15.95 -10.27 -18.90
N VAL A 47 14.65 -10.35 -19.21
CA VAL A 47 13.60 -9.62 -18.46
C VAL A 47 13.49 -10.12 -17.02
N ASP A 48 13.58 -11.43 -16.78
CA ASP A 48 13.53 -12.01 -15.44
C ASP A 48 14.75 -11.61 -14.60
N VAL A 49 15.95 -11.67 -15.20
CA VAL A 49 17.19 -11.24 -14.53
C VAL A 49 17.11 -9.76 -14.15
N THR A 50 16.70 -8.88 -15.06
CA THR A 50 16.53 -7.45 -14.77
C THR A 50 15.47 -7.22 -13.69
N ALA A 51 14.33 -7.92 -13.75
CA ALA A 51 13.28 -7.83 -12.73
C ALA A 51 13.77 -8.23 -11.34
N ARG A 52 14.58 -9.30 -11.22
CA ARG A 52 15.17 -9.73 -9.95
C ARG A 52 16.14 -8.70 -9.38
N LEU A 53 16.96 -8.07 -10.23
CA LEU A 53 17.84 -6.98 -9.80
C LEU A 53 17.04 -5.77 -9.30
N ALA A 54 15.99 -5.39 -10.02
CA ALA A 54 15.09 -4.31 -9.63
C ALA A 54 14.38 -4.62 -8.31
N ALA A 55 13.86 -5.84 -8.14
CA ALA A 55 13.17 -6.28 -6.93
C ALA A 55 14.05 -6.16 -5.67
N VAL A 56 15.35 -6.46 -5.77
CA VAL A 56 16.30 -6.28 -4.66
C VAL A 56 16.41 -4.80 -4.26
N GLN A 57 16.56 -3.89 -5.21
CA GLN A 57 16.72 -2.47 -4.92
C GLN A 57 15.41 -1.84 -4.43
N LEU A 58 14.28 -2.21 -5.03
CA LEU A 58 12.96 -1.78 -4.58
C LEU A 58 12.67 -2.27 -3.17
N GLY A 59 13.02 -3.52 -2.85
CA GLY A 59 12.83 -4.04 -1.50
C GLY A 59 13.61 -3.29 -0.43
N ARG A 60 14.82 -2.81 -0.77
CA ARG A 60 15.62 -1.94 0.11
C ARG A 60 15.00 -0.55 0.26
N ALA A 61 14.55 0.04 -0.84
CA ALA A 61 13.98 1.39 -0.85
C ALA A 61 12.62 1.46 -0.15
N LEU A 62 11.80 0.41 -0.28
CA LEU A 62 10.43 0.36 0.22
C LEU A 62 10.31 -0.31 1.60
N GLY A 63 11.39 -0.90 2.13
CA GLY A 63 11.36 -1.63 3.39
C GLY A 63 10.46 -2.88 3.39
N SER A 64 10.00 -3.32 2.22
CA SER A 64 9.08 -4.44 2.05
C SER A 64 9.58 -5.38 0.96
N PRO A 65 9.48 -6.71 1.13
CA PRO A 65 9.96 -7.65 0.12
C PRO A 65 9.25 -7.47 -1.24
N VAL A 66 10.02 -7.52 -2.32
CA VAL A 66 9.49 -7.57 -3.70
C VAL A 66 9.79 -8.95 -4.27
N VAL A 67 8.76 -9.71 -4.61
CA VAL A 67 8.84 -11.10 -5.08
C VAL A 67 8.52 -11.17 -6.57
N VAL A 68 9.44 -11.72 -7.36
CA VAL A 68 9.24 -11.93 -8.80
C VAL A 68 8.38 -13.17 -9.06
N ASP A 69 7.31 -13.00 -9.84
CA ASP A 69 6.37 -14.06 -10.25
C ASP A 69 6.29 -14.11 -11.78
N ASN A 70 6.78 -15.18 -12.39
CA ASN A 70 6.83 -15.33 -13.85
C ASN A 70 5.50 -15.91 -14.35
N LEU A 71 4.74 -15.11 -15.10
CA LEU A 71 3.46 -15.51 -15.68
C LEU A 71 3.49 -15.30 -17.21
N PRO A 72 4.15 -16.21 -17.96
CA PRO A 72 4.23 -16.11 -19.41
C PRO A 72 2.91 -16.48 -20.10
N GLY A 73 2.75 -16.02 -21.34
CA GLY A 73 1.70 -16.48 -22.25
C GLY A 73 0.94 -15.36 -22.95
N ALA A 74 0.38 -15.67 -24.12
CA ALA A 74 -0.38 -14.75 -24.98
C ALA A 74 0.29 -13.38 -25.19
N GLY A 75 1.62 -13.34 -25.38
CA GLY A 75 2.36 -12.09 -25.56
C GLY A 75 2.30 -11.12 -24.38
N GLY A 76 1.98 -11.60 -23.17
CA GLY A 76 1.82 -10.78 -21.96
C GLY A 76 0.38 -10.49 -21.56
N VAL A 77 -0.61 -10.83 -22.39
CA VAL A 77 -2.04 -10.59 -22.09
C VAL A 77 -2.48 -11.26 -20.79
N ILE A 78 -1.97 -12.47 -20.51
CA ILE A 78 -2.29 -13.19 -19.26
C ILE A 78 -1.77 -12.41 -18.03
N ALA A 79 -0.55 -11.90 -18.10
CA ALA A 79 0.04 -11.09 -17.03
C ALA A 79 -0.68 -9.75 -16.86
N SER A 80 -1.03 -9.07 -17.96
CA SER A 80 -1.81 -7.83 -17.94
C SER A 80 -3.17 -8.04 -17.28
N GLY A 81 -3.88 -9.13 -17.60
CA GLY A 81 -5.14 -9.48 -16.96
C GLY A 81 -5.00 -9.80 -15.46
N ARG A 82 -3.81 -10.15 -14.98
CA ARG A 82 -3.57 -10.45 -13.57
C ARG A 82 -3.38 -9.21 -12.69
N VAL A 83 -2.91 -8.10 -13.28
CA VAL A 83 -2.60 -6.84 -12.60
C VAL A 83 -3.66 -5.74 -12.80
N ALA A 84 -4.59 -5.96 -13.73
CA ALA A 84 -5.72 -5.05 -14.02
C ALA A 84 -6.76 -5.01 -12.89
#